data_AF-A0AA38L798-F1
#
_entry.id   AF-A0AA38L798-F1
#
_cell.length_a   1.000
_cell.length_b   1.000
_cell.length_c   1.000
_cell.angle_alpha   90.00
_cell.angle_beta   90.00
_cell.angle_gamma   90.00
#
_symmetry.space_group_name_H-M   'P 1'
#
loop_
_entity.id
_entity.type
_entity.pdbx_description
1 polymer ?
#
loop_
_entity_poly.entity_id
_entity_poly.type
_entity_poly.pdbx_seq_one_letter_code
_entity_poly.pdbx_strand_id
1 'polypeptide(L)' 'MDLEDEDILTKYLGGLHTHLQRKVISMKPKDLNEACIQAYYIDDEKKQGEIEPKGDQSTKSTGQRTRED' A
#
# COMPACT_ATOMS: atom_id res chain seq x y z
N MET A 1 -17.84 -24.32 -5.77
CA MET A 1 -17.00 -23.89 -4.66
C MET A 1 -17.50 -24.65 -3.46
N ASP A 2 -16.62 -25.35 -2.75
CA ASP A 2 -17.04 -26.13 -1.59
C ASP A 2 -17.44 -25.18 -0.46
N LEU A 3 -18.50 -25.50 0.28
CA LEU A 3 -18.98 -24.68 1.40
C LEU A 3 -17.89 -24.44 2.45
N GLU A 4 -16.95 -25.38 2.57
CA GLU A 4 -15.80 -25.28 3.46
C GLU A 4 -14.82 -24.19 3.00
N ASP A 5 -14.57 -24.07 1.69
CA ASP A 5 -13.70 -23.03 1.12
C ASP A 5 -14.30 -21.63 1.30
N GLU A 6 -15.62 -21.49 1.15
CA GLU A 6 -16.33 -20.23 1.39
C GLU A 6 -16.28 -19.81 2.87
N ASP A 7 -16.41 -20.77 3.80
CA ASP A 7 -16.30 -20.52 5.24
C ASP A 7 -14.87 -20.13 5.63
N ILE A 8 -13.86 -20.80 5.07
CA ILE A 8 -12.44 -20.46 5.28
C ILE A 8 -12.14 -19.04 4.78
N LEU A 9 -12.59 -18.69 3.57
CA LEU A 9 -12.43 -17.35 3.02
C LEU A 9 -13.11 -16.30 3.91
N THR A 10 -14.33 -16.57 4.36
CA THR A 10 -15.09 -15.65 5.23
C THR A 10 -14.39 -15.44 6.57
N LYS A 11 -13.91 -16.51 7.20
CA LYS A 11 -13.13 -16.45 8.45
C LYS A 11 -11.84 -15.66 8.26
N TYR A 12 -11.11 -15.89 7.16
CA TYR A 12 -9.90 -15.15 6.84
C TYR A 12 -10.18 -13.65 6.69
N LEU A 13 -11.16 -13.27 5.88
CA LEU A 13 -11.57 -11.87 5.71
C LEU A 13 -12.02 -11.23 7.03
N GLY A 14 -12.68 -11.99 7.90
CA GLY A 14 -13.07 -11.57 9.24
C GLY A 14 -11.90 -11.31 10.20
N GLY A 15 -10.79 -12.04 10.03
CA GLY A 15 -9.57 -11.92 10.85
C GLY A 15 -8.60 -10.83 10.38
N LEU A 16 -8.79 -10.27 9.19
CA LEU A 16 -7.93 -9.19 8.68
C LEU A 16 -8.09 -7.90 9.49
N HIS A 17 -6.99 -7.16 9.61
CA HIS A 17 -6.99 -5.81 10.20
C HIS A 17 -7.96 -4.90 9.42
N THR A 18 -8.72 -4.04 10.10
CA THR A 18 -9.82 -3.25 9.50
C THR A 18 -9.45 -2.49 8.22
N HIS A 19 -8.21 -1.99 8.13
CA HIS A 19 -7.73 -1.25 6.97
C HIS A 19 -7.44 -2.15 5.75
N LEU A 20 -6.95 -3.38 5.98
CA LEU A 20 -6.77 -4.40 4.94
C LEU A 20 -8.13 -4.99 4.55
N GLN A 21 -8.93 -5.36 5.56
CA GLN A 21 -10.23 -6.01 5.39
C GLN A 21 -11.13 -5.24 4.42
N ARG A 22 -11.32 -3.92 4.62
CA ARG A 22 -12.17 -3.10 3.74
C ARG A 22 -11.70 -3.11 2.30
N LYS A 23 -10.39 -3.00 2.07
CA LYS A 23 -9.80 -3.00 0.73
C LYS A 23 -9.90 -4.37 0.07
N VAL A 24 -9.55 -5.45 0.77
CA VAL A 24 -9.63 -6.82 0.24
C VAL A 24 -11.09 -7.19 -0.09
N ILE A 25 -12.05 -6.89 0.79
CA ILE A 25 -13.48 -7.13 0.50
C ILE A 25 -13.93 -6.37 -0.75
N SER A 26 -13.47 -5.13 -0.95
CA SER A 26 -13.84 -4.33 -2.13
C SER A 26 -13.35 -4.93 -3.46
N MET A 27 -12.27 -5.72 -3.41
CA MET A 27 -11.70 -6.41 -4.56
C MET A 27 -12.42 -7.72 -4.90
N LYS A 28 -13.34 -8.18 -4.04
CA LYS A 28 -14.16 -9.40 -4.24
C LYS A 28 -13.32 -10.62 -4.63
N PRO A 29 -12.37 -11.06 -3.78
CA PRO A 29 -11.57 -12.25 -4.04
C PRO A 29 -12.48 -13.47 -4.20
N LYS A 30 -12.12 -14.34 -5.14
CA LYS A 30 -12.87 -15.57 -5.44
C LYS A 30 -12.49 -16.69 -4.48
N ASP A 31 -11.25 -16.73 -4.03
CA ASP A 31 -10.74 -17.78 -3.16
C ASP A 31 -9.77 -17.21 -2.11
N LEU A 32 -9.39 -18.07 -1.16
CA LEU A 32 -8.48 -17.71 -0.07
C LEU A 32 -7.11 -17.24 -0.59
N ASN A 33 -6.60 -17.87 -1.65
CA ASN A 33 -5.28 -17.54 -2.18
C ASN A 33 -5.30 -16.13 -2.79
N GLU A 34 -6.35 -15.78 -3.52
CA GLU A 34 -6.55 -14.43 -4.06
C GLU A 34 -6.69 -13.40 -2.92
N ALA A 35 -7.44 -13.70 -1.87
CA ALA A 35 -7.56 -12.82 -0.70
C ALA A 35 -6.21 -12.59 0.01
N CYS A 36 -5.40 -13.65 0.15
CA CYS A 36 -4.06 -13.57 0.74
C CYS A 36 -3.11 -12.69 -0.08
N ILE A 37 -3.10 -12.89 -1.41
CA ILE A 37 -2.26 -12.11 -2.32
C ILE A 37 -2.66 -10.63 -2.29
N GLN A 38 -3.96 -10.33 -2.33
CA GLN A 38 -4.46 -8.96 -2.24
C GLN A 38 -4.07 -8.31 -0.91
N ALA A 39 -4.26 -9.02 0.22
CA ALA A 39 -3.88 -8.50 1.54
C ALA A 39 -2.38 -8.18 1.62
N TYR A 40 -1.53 -9.03 1.04
CA TYR A 40 -0.07 -8.81 0.97
C TYR A 40 0.27 -7.53 0.22
N TYR A 41 -0.26 -7.33 -0.99
CA TYR A 41 0.05 -6.14 -1.78
C TYR A 41 -0.44 -4.85 -1.13
N ILE A 42 -1.62 -4.89 -0.50
CA ILE A 42 -2.15 -3.72 0.21
C ILE A 42 -1.28 -3.35 1.42
N ASP A 43 -0.78 -4.34 2.16
CA ASP A 43 0.13 -4.11 3.29
C ASP A 43 1.51 -3.59 2.81
N ASP A 44 2.00 -4.09 1.68
CA ASP A 44 3.26 -3.66 1.07
C ASP A 44 3.17 -2.22 0.51
N GLU A 45 2.08 -1.86 -0.17
CA GLU A 45 1.82 -0.49 -0.64
C GLU A 45 1.85 0.52 0.51
N LYS A 46 1.32 0.13 1.68
CA LYS A 46 1.37 0.99 2.87
C LYS A 46 2.81 1.20 3.34
N LYS A 47 3.64 0.15 3.33
CA LYS A 47 5.05 0.25 3.70
C LYS A 47 5.84 1.09 2.71
N GLN A 48 5.57 0.96 1.41
CA GLN A 48 6.25 1.78 0.40
C GLN A 48 5.81 3.26 0.45
N GLY A 49 4.52 3.52 0.74
CA GLY A 49 3.98 4.88 0.90
C GLY A 49 4.46 5.63 2.14
N GLU A 50 4.95 4.94 3.17
CA GLU A 50 5.57 5.56 4.37
C GLU A 50 7.07 5.88 4.18
N ILE A 51 7.70 5.50 3.05
CA ILE A 51 9.15 5.69 2.81
C ILE A 51 9.47 7.00 2.04
N GLU A 52 8.49 7.73 1.50
CA GLU A 52 8.74 9.09 1.00
C GLU A 52 8.03 10.16 1.84
N PRO A 53 8.85 10.99 2.52
CA PRO A 53 9.34 12.16 1.83
C PRO A 53 10.85 12.35 1.98
N LYS A 54 11.58 12.33 0.86
CA LYS A 54 12.77 13.18 0.71
C LYS A 54 12.47 14.30 -0.28
N GLY A 55 11.48 15.11 0.09
CA GLY A 55 11.34 16.46 -0.43
C GLY A 55 12.26 17.43 0.31
N ASP A 56 12.94 18.25 -0.48
CA ASP A 56 13.56 19.54 -0.13
C ASP A 56 14.91 19.57 0.60
N GLN A 57 15.97 19.68 -0.20
CA GLN A 57 16.88 20.83 -0.08
C GLN A 57 17.03 21.52 -1.43
N SER A 58 16.09 22.43 -1.72
CA SER A 58 16.33 23.57 -2.58
C SER A 58 17.44 24.42 -1.96
N THR A 59 18.69 24.26 -2.41
CA THR A 59 19.72 25.27 -2.18
C THR A 59 19.74 26.23 -3.36
N LYS A 60 18.95 27.29 -3.25
CA LYS A 60 19.26 28.58 -3.88
C LYS A 60 20.71 28.94 -3.51
N SER A 61 21.65 28.81 -4.43
CA SER A 61 22.92 29.55 -4.36
C SER A 61 22.88 30.64 -5.42
N THR A 62 22.41 31.81 -5.00
CA THR A 62 22.48 33.05 -5.77
C THR A 62 23.95 33.48 -5.82
N GLY A 63 24.67 33.01 -6.84
CA GLY A 63 26.03 33.46 -7.14
C GLY A 63 26.00 34.69 -8.04
N GLN A 64 25.86 35.88 -7.45
CA GLN A 64 26.32 37.12 -8.10
C GLN A 64 27.84 37.02 -8.32
N ARG A 65 28.30 37.32 -9.53
CA ARG A 65 29.65 37.86 -9.72
C ARG A 65 29.68 38.81 -10.91
N THR A 66 29.52 40.09 -10.61
CA THR A 66 29.85 41.22 -11.49
C THR A 66 31.32 41.60 -11.28
N ARG A 67 32.03 41.83 -12.40
CA ARG A 67 33.19 42.73 -12.65
C ARG A 67 33.78 42.29 -14.00
N GLU A 68 33.59 42.98 -15.13
CA GLU A 68 34.00 44.35 -15.50
C GLU A 68 35.49 44.64 -15.25
N ASP A 69 36.17 44.81 -16.39
CA ASP A 69 37.54 45.26 -16.73
C ASP A 69 38.77 44.63 -16.05
#